data_AF-A0A3B8NAA5-F1
#
_entry.id   AF-A0A3B8NAA5-F1
#
_cell.length_a   1.000
_cell.length_b   1.000
_cell.length_c   1.000
_cell.angle_alpha   90.00
_cell.angle_beta   90.00
_cell.angle_gamma   90.00
#
_symmetry.space_group_name_H-M   'P 1'
#
loop_
_entity.id
_entity.type
_entity.pdbx_description
1 polymer ?
#
loop_
_entity_poly.entity_id
_entity_poly.type
_entity_poly.pdbx_seq_one_letter_code
_entity_poly.pdbx_strand_id
1 'polypeptide(L)' 'LVVLEDTLGVQPVYEPAPIVRKSVIDEYPEIEELLKPVFLSLDLETLQMLNASIAVEGRDARDVASEYLRSKGFID' A
#
# COMPACT_ATOMS: atom_id res chain seq x y z
N LEU A 1 -2.43 5.03 -20.16
CA LEU A 1 -2.76 3.59 -20.39
C LEU A 1 -3.73 3.17 -19.30
N VAL A 2 -4.55 2.15 -19.52
CA VAL A 2 -5.50 1.61 -18.52
C VAL A 2 -5.26 0.11 -18.40
N VAL A 3 -5.22 -0.41 -17.16
CA VAL A 3 -5.13 -1.84 -16.90
C VAL A 3 -6.52 -2.46 -17.07
N LEU A 4 -6.61 -3.53 -17.84
CA LEU A 4 -7.86 -4.28 -18.01
C LEU A 4 -8.05 -5.26 -16.85
N GLU A 5 -9.29 -5.41 -16.42
CA GLU A 5 -9.66 -6.35 -15.37
C GLU A 5 -9.59 -7.80 -15.87
N ASP A 6 -8.94 -8.68 -15.09
CA ASP A 6 -8.94 -10.13 -15.33
C ASP A 6 -10.18 -10.76 -14.70
N THR A 7 -11.34 -10.57 -15.36
CA THR A 7 -12.65 -11.01 -14.85
C THR A 7 -12.81 -12.53 -14.71
N LEU A 8 -11.92 -13.31 -15.33
CA LEU A 8 -11.92 -14.77 -15.25
C LEU A 8 -10.82 -15.33 -14.33
N GLY A 9 -10.01 -14.47 -13.71
CA GLY A 9 -8.96 -14.87 -12.78
C GLY A 9 -7.94 -15.83 -13.41
N VAL A 10 -7.58 -15.59 -14.67
CA VAL A 10 -6.61 -16.42 -15.39
C VAL A 10 -5.22 -16.29 -14.77
N GLN A 11 -4.88 -15.11 -14.25
CA GLN A 11 -3.62 -14.83 -13.58
C GLN A 11 -3.72 -15.11 -12.07
N PRO A 12 -2.63 -15.57 -11.43
CA PRO A 12 -2.55 -15.57 -9.97
C PRO A 12 -2.67 -14.15 -9.40
N VAL A 13 -3.39 -14.03 -8.28
CA VAL A 13 -3.57 -12.76 -7.55
C VAL A 13 -2.33 -12.48 -6.69
N TYR A 14 -1.76 -11.29 -6.83
CA TYR A 14 -0.62 -10.79 -6.05
C TYR A 14 -1.00 -9.51 -5.30
N GLU A 15 -1.75 -9.66 -4.22
CA GLU A 15 -2.10 -8.54 -3.33
C GLU A 15 -1.00 -8.30 -2.29
N PRO A 16 -0.49 -7.05 -2.17
CA PRO A 16 0.51 -6.74 -1.15
C PRO A 16 -0.13 -6.71 0.24
N ALA A 17 0.48 -7.41 1.18
CA ALA A 17 0.08 -7.40 2.59
C ALA A 17 1.30 -7.37 3.52
N PRO A 18 1.25 -6.67 4.67
CA PRO A 18 2.28 -6.79 5.70
C PRO A 18 2.32 -8.21 6.24
N ILE A 19 3.52 -8.79 6.29
CA ILE A 19 3.78 -10.03 7.02
C ILE A 19 4.68 -9.73 8.20
N VAL A 20 4.32 -10.21 9.39
CA VAL A 20 5.07 -9.97 10.61
C VAL A 20 5.22 -11.27 11.39
N ARG A 21 6.32 -11.41 12.12
CA ARG A 21 6.56 -12.59 12.97
C ARG A 21 5.57 -12.60 14.13
N LYS A 22 5.13 -13.80 14.50
CA LYS A 22 4.18 -13.99 15.62
C LYS A 22 4.62 -13.32 16.92
N SER A 23 5.90 -13.47 17.30
CA SER A 23 6.40 -12.87 18.55
C SER A 23 6.29 -11.33 18.57
N VAL A 24 6.33 -10.68 17.40
CA VAL A 24 6.26 -9.22 17.30
C VAL A 24 4.82 -8.74 17.32
N ILE A 25 3.89 -9.42 16.63
CA ILE A 25 2.47 -9.04 16.69
C ILE A 25 1.85 -9.35 18.05
N ASP A 26 2.33 -10.40 18.74
CA ASP A 26 1.90 -10.70 20.11
C ASP A 26 2.38 -9.60 21.10
N GLU A 27 3.50 -8.93 20.81
CA GLU A 27 4.04 -7.81 21.61
C GLU A 27 3.40 -6.47 21.24
N TYR A 28 3.10 -6.26 19.95
CA TYR A 28 2.52 -5.02 19.39
C TYR A 28 1.24 -5.32 18.58
N PRO A 29 0.15 -5.73 19.24
CA PRO A 29 -1.10 -6.07 18.56
C PRO A 29 -1.72 -4.89 17.80
N GLU A 30 -1.41 -3.65 18.20
CA GLU A 30 -1.87 -2.43 17.54
C GLU A 30 -1.39 -2.29 16.09
N ILE A 31 -0.33 -3.00 15.68
CA ILE A 31 0.16 -2.99 14.29
C ILE A 31 -0.95 -3.40 13.32
N GLU A 32 -1.78 -4.37 13.68
CA GLU A 32 -2.90 -4.81 12.83
C GLU A 32 -3.90 -3.67 12.60
N GLU A 33 -4.37 -3.05 13.68
CA GLU A 33 -5.36 -1.97 13.62
C GLU A 33 -4.81 -0.72 12.92
N LEU A 34 -3.51 -0.44 13.06
CA LEU A 34 -2.86 0.69 12.40
C LEU A 34 -2.66 0.44 10.90
N LEU A 35 -2.23 -0.75 10.48
CA LEU A 35 -1.91 -1.04 9.09
C LEU A 35 -3.14 -1.41 8.24
N LYS A 36 -4.19 -1.97 8.85
CA LYS A 36 -5.41 -2.37 8.16
C LYS A 36 -6.04 -1.24 7.32
N PRO A 37 -6.34 -0.04 7.86
CA PRO A 37 -6.91 1.04 7.05
C PRO A 37 -5.92 1.57 6.00
N VAL A 38 -4.62 1.51 6.27
CA VAL A 38 -3.58 1.91 5.31
C VAL A 38 -3.63 1.00 4.09
N PHE A 39 -3.58 -0.31 4.26
CA PHE A 39 -3.55 -1.25 3.13
C PHE A 39 -4.90 -1.36 2.41
N LEU A 40 -6.03 -1.18 3.11
CA LEU A 40 -7.33 -1.06 2.45
C LEU A 40 -7.44 0.16 1.53
N SER A 41 -6.62 1.18 1.74
CA SER A 41 -6.57 2.37 0.88
C SER A 41 -5.67 2.22 -0.35
N LEU A 42 -4.85 1.17 -0.43
CA LEU A 42 -3.87 0.95 -1.50
C LEU A 42 -4.46 0.11 -2.64
N ASP A 43 -5.49 0.65 -3.30
CA ASP A 43 -6.05 0.04 -4.52
C ASP A 43 -5.10 0.15 -5.72
N LEU A 44 -5.48 -0.50 -6.83
CA LEU A 44 -4.67 -0.58 -8.05
C LEU A 44 -4.28 0.80 -8.58
N GLU A 45 -5.24 1.73 -8.67
CA GLU A 45 -5.01 3.07 -9.21
C GLU A 45 -4.12 3.89 -8.27
N THR A 46 -4.36 3.80 -6.96
CA THR A 46 -3.55 4.45 -5.94
C THR A 46 -2.10 3.98 -6.00
N LEU A 47 -1.86 2.66 -6.03
CA LEU A 47 -0.51 2.12 -6.14
C LEU A 47 0.18 2.51 -7.45
N GLN A 48 -0.56 2.57 -8.57
CA GLN A 48 -0.01 3.03 -9.84
C GLN A 48 0.44 4.49 -9.77
N MET A 49 -0.38 5.38 -9.19
CA MET A 49 -0.02 6.80 -9.03
C MET A 49 1.21 6.98 -8.14
N LEU A 50 1.26 6.28 -7.00
CA LEU A 50 2.39 6.36 -6.08
C LEU A 50 3.68 5.82 -6.72
N ASN A 51 3.61 4.69 -7.44
CA ASN A 51 4.76 4.13 -8.12
C ASN A 51 5.21 4.99 -9.31
N ALA A 52 4.30 5.62 -10.05
CA ALA A 52 4.63 6.54 -11.14
C ALA A 52 5.36 7.79 -10.61
N SER A 53 4.92 8.33 -9.48
CA SER A 53 5.59 9.44 -8.78
C SER A 53 7.08 9.14 -8.51
N ILE A 54 7.40 7.88 -8.24
CA ILE A 54 8.78 7.45 -7.97
C ILE A 54 9.52 7.13 -9.27
N ALA A 55 8.99 6.20 -10.06
CA ALA A 55 9.70 5.61 -11.20
C ALA A 55 9.76 6.54 -12.43
N VAL A 56 8.78 7.45 -12.57
CA VAL A 56 8.67 8.35 -13.73
C VAL A 56 9.03 9.78 -13.35
N GLU A 57 8.47 10.31 -12.25
CA GLU A 57 8.72 11.69 -11.82
C GLU A 57 10.01 11.84 -11.00
N GLY A 58 10.62 10.73 -10.56
CA GLY A 58 11.90 10.72 -9.85
C GLY A 58 11.83 11.19 -8.40
N ARG A 59 10.65 11.15 -7.78
CA ARG A 59 10.46 11.55 -6.38
C ARG A 59 11.02 10.50 -5.43
N ASP A 60 11.50 10.95 -4.27
CA ASP A 60 11.97 10.04 -3.22
C ASP A 60 10.79 9.22 -2.65
N ALA A 61 10.99 7.91 -2.50
CA ALA A 61 9.95 7.01 -2.06
C ALA A 61 9.48 7.30 -0.61
N ARG A 62 10.37 7.76 0.26
CA ARG A 62 10.01 8.15 1.64
C ARG A 62 9.10 9.36 1.63
N ASP A 63 9.36 10.34 0.79
CA ASP A 63 8.54 11.55 0.70
C ASP A 63 7.16 11.22 0.14
N VAL A 64 7.09 10.43 -0.93
CA VAL A 64 5.83 9.95 -1.52
C VAL A 64 4.99 9.18 -0.49
N ALA A 65 5.61 8.26 0.27
CA ALA A 65 4.92 7.52 1.33
C ALA A 65 4.43 8.45 2.46
N SER A 66 5.28 9.36 2.93
CA SER A 66 4.94 10.28 4.03
C SER A 66 3.79 11.21 3.64
N GLU A 67 3.81 11.76 2.43
CA GLU A 67 2.74 12.60 1.92
C GLU A 67 1.43 11.82 1.73
N TYR A 68 1.50 10.60 1.20
CA TYR A 68 0.33 9.75 1.06
C TYR A 68 -0.34 9.50 2.42
N LEU A 69 0.46 9.07 3.41
CA LEU A 69 -0.04 8.79 4.76
C LEU A 69 -0.62 10.05 5.42
N ARG A 70 0.01 11.22 5.28
CA ARG A 70 -0.53 12.51 5.77
C ARG A 70 -1.83 12.89 5.08
N SER A 71 -1.91 12.73 3.75
CA SER A 71 -3.09 13.08 2.95
C SER A 71 -4.32 12.26 3.33
N LYS A 72 -4.12 11.03 3.82
CA LYS A 72 -5.16 10.14 4.33
C LYS A 72 -5.42 10.28 5.82
N GLY A 73 -4.65 11.13 6.53
CA GLY A 73 -4.77 11.34 7.97
C GLY A 73 -4.25 10.18 8.82
N PHE A 74 -3.36 9.34 8.27
CA PHE A 74 -2.76 8.22 9.01
C PHE A 74 -1.59 8.65 9.89
N ILE A 75 -0.94 9.77 9.54
CA ILE A 75 0.14 10.39 10.31
C ILE A 75 0.01 11.92 10.22
N ASP A 76 0.57 12.63 11.22
CA ASP A 76 0.67 14.10 11.26
C ASP A 76 1.75 14.62 10.33
#